data_AF-A0A9P4VIN5-F1
#
_entry.id   AF-A0A9P4VIN5-F1
#
_cell.length_a   1.000
_cell.length_b   1.000
_cell.length_c   1.000
_cell.angle_alpha   90.00
_cell.angle_beta   90.00
_cell.angle_gamma   90.00
#
_symmetry.space_group_name_H-M   'P 1'
#
loop_
_entity.id
_entity.type
_entity.pdbx_description
1 polymer ?
#
loop_
_entity_poly.entity_id
_entity_poly.type
_entity_poly.pdbx_seq_one_letter_code
_entity_poly.pdbx_strand_id
1 'polypeptide(L)'
;MNTANIPVNVPLDDPNADTEWNDILRKHGVIPEKPPSPTSMIQEALEEARNLAHENRLEGKDIDELAELEEDEDEAFLEQYRRRRVKELSNIAQTAIYNQVFHLQKPDYSKDVTEASRKSFVLVLLTSSHGIDPETALLVEAWSVLARRFGDIKFCQMQADMCIEGYPERNTPTILVYKDGNIKKQVVTLRELRGVHTNHQGCHVTAPNDTDEMNTPDIEKLFLEVGALGPNDPRLHQHGDQRSDELLRTCSNVEQSSQGLNSKIDQASDDSDWD
;
A
#
# COMPACT_ATOMS: atom_id res chain seq x y z
N MET A 1 -64.77 -48.37 -30.34
CA MET A 1 -64.36 -47.09 -30.95
C MET A 1 -62.90 -46.89 -30.60
N ASN A 2 -62.02 -46.89 -31.60
CA ASN A 2 -60.57 -46.72 -31.41
C ASN A 2 -60.31 -45.27 -31.02
N THR A 3 -59.98 -45.00 -29.75
CA THR A 3 -59.58 -43.66 -29.32
C THR A 3 -58.14 -43.43 -29.79
N ALA A 4 -57.99 -42.69 -30.88
CA ALA A 4 -56.70 -42.24 -31.38
C ALA A 4 -55.97 -41.47 -30.28
N ASN A 5 -54.79 -41.95 -29.88
CA ASN A 5 -53.87 -41.24 -29.01
C ASN A 5 -53.23 -40.11 -29.84
N ILE A 6 -53.86 -38.94 -29.83
CA ILE A 6 -53.36 -37.76 -30.52
C ILE A 6 -52.25 -37.17 -29.65
N PRO A 7 -50.99 -37.07 -30.12
CA PRO A 7 -49.95 -36.43 -29.35
C PRO A 7 -50.30 -34.94 -29.20
N VAL A 8 -50.66 -34.54 -27.97
CA VAL A 8 -50.89 -33.15 -27.62
C VAL A 8 -49.53 -32.47 -27.54
N ASN A 9 -49.22 -31.64 -28.54
CA ASN A 9 -48.02 -30.81 -28.51
C ASN A 9 -48.28 -29.61 -27.60
N VAL A 10 -47.93 -29.76 -26.31
CA VAL A 10 -47.95 -28.67 -25.34
C VAL A 10 -46.91 -27.64 -25.78
N PRO A 11 -47.27 -26.37 -26.03
CA PRO A 11 -46.29 -25.32 -26.26
C PRO A 11 -45.39 -25.25 -25.02
N LEU A 12 -44.09 -25.49 -25.20
CA LEU A 12 -43.12 -25.18 -24.17
C LEU A 12 -43.05 -23.65 -24.09
N ASP A 13 -43.79 -23.05 -23.16
CA ASP A 13 -43.55 -21.68 -22.74
C ASP A 13 -42.09 -21.57 -22.27
N ASP A 14 -41.47 -20.42 -22.58
CA ASP A 14 -40.07 -20.07 -22.42
C ASP A 14 -39.24 -21.04 -21.55
N PRO A 15 -38.23 -21.74 -22.10
CA PRO A 15 -37.44 -22.76 -21.36
C PRO A 15 -36.70 -22.22 -20.13
N ASN A 16 -36.64 -20.89 -19.96
CA ASN A 16 -36.08 -20.24 -18.78
C ASN A 16 -37.13 -19.79 -17.74
N ALA A 17 -38.43 -20.05 -17.96
CA ALA A 17 -39.48 -19.73 -17.01
C ALA A 17 -39.37 -20.63 -15.75
N ASP A 18 -39.39 -20.03 -14.56
CA ASP A 18 -39.33 -20.75 -13.29
C ASP A 18 -40.73 -21.14 -12.82
N THR A 19 -41.30 -22.16 -13.47
CA THR A 19 -42.56 -22.79 -13.05
C THR A 19 -42.28 -24.13 -12.37
N GLU A 20 -43.16 -24.54 -11.45
CA GLU A 20 -43.08 -25.85 -10.77
C GLU A 20 -43.02 -27.02 -11.77
N TRP A 21 -43.59 -26.84 -12.97
CA TRP A 21 -43.52 -27.81 -14.06
C TRP A 21 -42.14 -27.89 -14.71
N ASN A 22 -41.43 -26.76 -14.90
CA ASN A 22 -40.10 -26.74 -15.50
C ASN A 22 -39.03 -27.36 -14.58
N ASP A 23 -39.18 -27.22 -13.25
CA ASP A 23 -38.29 -27.87 -12.28
C ASP A 23 -38.46 -29.40 -12.26
N ILE A 24 -39.69 -29.89 -12.38
CA ILE A 24 -39.98 -31.32 -12.53
C ILE A 24 -39.38 -31.86 -13.83
N LEU A 25 -39.44 -31.08 -14.93
CA LEU A 25 -38.88 -31.46 -16.23
C LEU A 25 -37.33 -31.44 -16.24
N ARG A 26 -36.68 -30.53 -15.51
CA ARG A 26 -35.22 -30.53 -15.27
C ARG A 26 -34.80 -31.79 -14.51
N LYS A 27 -35.53 -32.14 -13.45
CA LYS A 27 -35.27 -33.35 -12.63
C LYS A 27 -35.47 -34.66 -13.40
N HIS A 28 -36.39 -34.68 -14.38
CA HIS A 28 -36.63 -35.83 -15.26
C HIS A 28 -35.71 -35.88 -16.50
N GLY A 29 -34.79 -34.92 -16.66
CA GLY A 29 -33.81 -34.91 -17.75
C GLY A 29 -34.37 -34.52 -19.12
N VAL A 30 -35.55 -33.89 -19.16
CA VAL A 30 -36.20 -33.42 -20.40
C VAL A 30 -35.70 -32.02 -20.78
N ILE A 31 -35.31 -31.20 -19.80
CA ILE A 31 -34.72 -29.87 -19.97
C ILE A 31 -33.36 -29.84 -19.22
N PRO A 32 -32.30 -29.21 -19.76
CA PRO A 32 -31.02 -29.06 -19.07
C PRO A 32 -31.15 -28.35 -17.71
N GLU A 33 -30.32 -28.74 -16.74
CA GLU A 33 -30.27 -28.07 -15.43
C GLU A 33 -29.82 -26.60 -15.57
N LYS A 34 -30.41 -25.72 -14.76
CA LYS A 34 -30.10 -24.29 -14.76
C LYS A 34 -28.67 -24.11 -14.22
N PRO A 35 -27.84 -23.23 -14.80
CA PRO A 35 -26.54 -22.91 -14.21
C PRO A 35 -26.74 -22.47 -12.74
N PRO A 36 -25.85 -22.86 -11.83
CA PRO A 36 -25.94 -22.46 -10.42
C PRO A 36 -26.03 -20.95 -10.33
N SER A 37 -26.90 -20.43 -9.47
CA SER A 37 -27.08 -18.99 -9.36
C SER A 37 -25.79 -18.33 -8.86
N PRO A 38 -25.35 -17.22 -9.46
CA PRO A 38 -24.15 -16.51 -9.03
C PRO A 38 -24.30 -15.92 -7.61
N THR A 39 -25.50 -15.97 -7.03
CA THR A 39 -25.86 -15.39 -5.74
C THR A 39 -25.08 -15.99 -4.56
N SER A 40 -24.75 -17.29 -4.58
CA SER A 40 -23.99 -17.91 -3.49
C SER A 40 -22.53 -17.43 -3.46
N MET A 41 -21.89 -17.32 -4.63
CA MET A 41 -20.54 -16.77 -4.75
C MET A 41 -20.50 -15.28 -4.39
N ILE A 42 -21.55 -14.53 -4.72
CA ILE A 42 -21.66 -13.11 -4.36
C ILE A 42 -21.83 -12.93 -2.84
N GLN A 43 -22.60 -13.81 -2.18
CA GLN A 43 -22.77 -13.76 -0.72
C GLN A 43 -21.47 -14.08 0.02
N GLU A 44 -20.76 -15.12 -0.39
CA GLU A 44 -19.47 -15.50 0.20
C GLU A 44 -18.44 -14.37 0.03
N ALA A 45 -18.32 -13.80 -1.18
CA ALA A 45 -17.45 -12.66 -1.42
C ALA A 45 -17.83 -11.42 -0.59
N LEU A 46 -19.12 -11.20 -0.34
CA LEU A 46 -19.61 -10.07 0.47
C LEU A 46 -19.29 -10.28 1.96
N GLU A 47 -19.41 -11.50 2.46
CA GLU A 47 -19.05 -11.85 3.84
C GLU A 47 -17.55 -11.76 4.08
N GLU A 48 -16.73 -12.25 3.14
CA GLU A 48 -15.28 -12.09 3.16
C GLU A 48 -14.89 -10.60 3.11
N ALA A 49 -15.52 -9.79 2.25
CA ALA A 49 -15.28 -8.35 2.20
C ALA A 49 -15.63 -7.65 3.52
N ARG A 50 -16.73 -8.06 4.17
CA ARG A 50 -17.13 -7.53 5.48
C ARG A 50 -16.11 -7.89 6.56
N ASN A 51 -15.63 -9.13 6.58
CA ASN A 51 -14.64 -9.57 7.57
C ASN A 51 -13.30 -8.84 7.34
N LEU A 52 -12.85 -8.72 6.09
CA LEU A 52 -11.65 -7.99 5.73
C LEU A 52 -11.77 -6.49 6.08
N ALA A 53 -12.94 -5.89 5.90
CA ALA A 53 -13.21 -4.51 6.32
C ALA A 53 -13.20 -4.35 7.84
N HIS A 54 -13.65 -5.36 8.59
CA HIS A 54 -13.59 -5.37 10.05
C HIS A 54 -12.14 -5.51 10.54
N GLU A 55 -11.36 -6.40 9.94
CA GLU A 55 -9.93 -6.59 10.27
C GLU A 55 -9.08 -5.36 9.95
N ASN A 56 -9.37 -4.68 8.82
CA ASN A 56 -8.66 -3.47 8.42
C ASN A 56 -9.32 -2.18 8.96
N ARG A 57 -10.35 -2.28 9.82
CA ARG A 57 -11.11 -1.10 10.34
C ARG A 57 -10.23 -0.12 11.10
N LEU A 58 -9.14 -0.60 11.68
CA LEU A 58 -8.18 0.21 12.43
C LEU A 58 -7.00 0.65 11.55
N GLU A 59 -6.80 0.06 10.37
CA GLU A 59 -5.72 0.44 9.48
C GLU A 59 -5.96 1.82 8.87
N GLY A 60 -4.93 2.68 8.91
CA GLY A 60 -4.99 4.05 8.38
C GLY A 60 -5.61 5.10 9.31
N LYS A 61 -6.12 4.71 10.49
CA LYS A 61 -6.68 5.67 11.46
C LYS A 61 -5.61 6.37 12.28
N ASP A 62 -5.83 7.66 12.57
CA ASP A 62 -4.95 8.46 13.42
C ASP A 62 -5.19 8.14 14.92
N ILE A 63 -4.26 8.54 15.79
CA ILE A 63 -4.30 8.22 17.23
C ILE A 63 -5.61 8.70 17.90
N ASP A 64 -6.10 9.87 17.48
CA ASP A 64 -7.33 10.47 18.00
C ASP A 64 -8.58 9.71 17.56
N GLU A 65 -8.60 9.19 16.32
CA GLU A 65 -9.71 8.39 15.78
C GLU A 65 -9.79 7.00 16.42
N LEU A 66 -8.63 6.46 16.83
CA LEU A 66 -8.56 5.20 17.58
C LEU A 66 -9.11 5.35 18.99
N ALA A 67 -8.96 6.52 19.61
CA ALA A 67 -9.49 6.80 20.95
C ALA A 67 -11.02 6.86 20.96
N GLU A 68 -11.66 7.35 19.89
CA GLU A 68 -13.12 7.35 19.77
C GLU A 68 -13.71 5.94 19.62
N LEU A 69 -12.94 4.98 19.09
CA LEU A 69 -13.35 3.59 18.94
C LEU A 69 -13.06 2.74 20.18
N GLU A 70 -12.34 3.30 21.16
CA GLU A 70 -11.97 2.65 22.42
C GLU A 70 -13.20 2.33 23.31
N GLU A 71 -14.34 3.00 23.09
CA GLU A 71 -15.60 2.72 23.81
C GLU A 71 -16.36 1.47 23.28
N ASP A 72 -16.10 1.04 22.04
CA ASP A 72 -16.87 -0.01 21.35
C ASP A 72 -16.16 -1.38 21.26
N GLU A 73 -14.86 -1.46 21.58
CA GLU A 73 -14.03 -2.66 21.37
C GLU A 73 -13.43 -3.26 22.65
N ASP A 74 -13.16 -4.57 22.62
CA ASP A 74 -12.53 -5.30 23.72
C ASP A 74 -11.10 -4.80 23.98
N GLU A 75 -10.76 -4.52 25.25
CA GLU A 75 -9.46 -3.99 25.67
C GLU A 75 -8.26 -4.85 25.19
N ALA A 76 -8.45 -6.17 25.07
CA ALA A 76 -7.45 -7.10 24.56
C ALA A 76 -7.12 -6.90 23.06
N PHE A 77 -8.09 -6.51 22.24
CA PHE A 77 -7.91 -6.27 20.80
C PHE A 77 -7.18 -4.94 20.56
N LEU A 78 -7.57 -3.89 21.30
CA LEU A 78 -6.89 -2.59 21.30
C LEU A 78 -5.42 -2.70 21.73
N GLU A 79 -5.11 -3.47 22.77
CA GLU A 79 -3.73 -3.68 23.21
C GLU A 79 -2.89 -4.41 22.14
N GLN A 80 -3.45 -5.44 21.51
CA GLN A 80 -2.79 -6.15 20.41
C GLN A 80 -2.51 -5.22 19.21
N TYR A 81 -3.47 -4.38 18.86
CA TYR A 81 -3.33 -3.41 17.77
C TYR A 81 -2.28 -2.33 18.09
N ARG A 82 -2.33 -1.74 19.29
CA ARG A 82 -1.31 -0.79 19.78
C ARG A 82 0.08 -1.39 19.70
N ARG A 83 0.25 -2.63 20.20
CA ARG A 83 1.54 -3.34 20.15
C ARG A 83 2.00 -3.59 18.72
N ARG A 84 1.10 -3.93 17.79
CA ARG A 84 1.42 -4.12 16.37
C ARG A 84 1.89 -2.82 15.72
N ARG A 85 1.18 -1.71 15.94
CA ARG A 85 1.53 -0.38 15.41
C ARG A 85 2.87 0.12 15.95
N VAL A 86 3.11 0.02 17.26
CA VAL A 86 4.40 0.42 17.86
C VAL A 86 5.56 -0.38 17.27
N LYS A 87 5.37 -1.68 17.03
CA LYS A 87 6.38 -2.53 16.38
C LYS A 87 6.65 -2.11 14.94
N GLU A 88 5.61 -1.78 14.17
CA GLU A 88 5.74 -1.28 12.80
C GLU A 88 6.54 0.04 12.76
N LEU A 89 6.19 1.00 13.62
CA LEU A 89 6.91 2.28 13.73
C LEU A 89 8.37 2.09 14.18
N SER A 90 8.60 1.21 15.16
CA SER A 90 9.95 0.88 15.63
C SER A 90 10.80 0.27 14.50
N ASN A 91 10.23 -0.63 13.70
CA ASN A 91 10.92 -1.23 12.56
C ASN A 91 11.28 -0.18 11.50
N ILE A 92 10.36 0.75 11.18
CA ILE A 92 10.62 1.85 10.23
C ILE A 92 11.79 2.70 10.76
N ALA A 93 11.78 3.08 12.04
CA ALA A 93 12.86 3.87 12.64
C ALA A 93 14.22 3.13 12.63
N GLN A 94 14.22 1.82 12.89
CA GLN A 94 15.45 1.00 12.90
C GLN A 94 16.02 0.79 11.49
N THR A 95 15.16 0.68 10.48
CA THR A 95 15.56 0.45 9.09
C THR A 95 15.89 1.74 8.35
N ALA A 96 15.54 2.90 8.91
CA ALA A 96 15.83 4.23 8.36
C ALA A 96 17.32 4.62 8.40
N ILE A 97 18.15 3.92 7.63
CA ILE A 97 19.62 4.04 7.64
C ILE A 97 20.11 5.06 6.60
N TYR A 98 19.38 5.24 5.49
CA TYR A 98 19.90 5.94 4.31
C TYR A 98 19.71 7.46 4.38
N ASN A 99 18.48 7.95 4.63
CA ASN A 99 18.11 9.36 4.90
C ASN A 99 18.65 10.47 3.96
N GLN A 100 19.35 10.12 2.88
CA GLN A 100 20.00 11.04 1.96
C GLN A 100 20.15 10.39 0.57
N VAL A 101 20.46 11.22 -0.43
CA VAL A 101 20.73 10.77 -1.80
C VAL A 101 22.23 10.45 -1.96
N PHE A 102 22.51 9.24 -2.45
CA PHE A 102 23.88 8.76 -2.70
C PHE A 102 24.25 8.92 -4.16
N HIS A 103 25.34 9.65 -4.43
CA HIS A 103 25.85 9.80 -5.79
C HIS A 103 26.78 8.63 -6.11
N LEU A 104 26.46 7.88 -7.17
CA LEU A 104 27.18 6.67 -7.53
C LEU A 104 28.21 6.90 -8.64
N GLN A 105 29.24 6.07 -8.60
CA GLN A 105 30.21 5.91 -9.66
C GLN A 105 30.12 4.48 -10.22
N LYS A 106 30.64 4.27 -11.44
CA LYS A 106 30.64 2.95 -12.10
C LYS A 106 31.20 1.80 -11.25
N PRO A 107 32.35 1.92 -10.54
CA PRO A 107 32.88 0.82 -9.74
C PRO A 107 31.98 0.46 -8.54
N ASP A 108 31.26 1.43 -7.99
CA ASP A 108 30.46 1.23 -6.77
C ASP A 108 29.08 0.64 -7.06
N TYR A 109 28.62 0.67 -8.31
CA TYR A 109 27.27 0.26 -8.71
C TYR A 109 26.90 -1.15 -8.23
N SER A 110 27.79 -2.13 -8.40
CA SER A 110 27.52 -3.51 -7.99
C SER A 110 27.27 -3.63 -6.48
N LYS A 111 28.11 -2.99 -5.68
CA LYS A 111 28.01 -3.02 -4.22
C LYS A 111 26.83 -2.19 -3.72
N ASP A 112 26.73 -0.96 -4.19
CA ASP A 112 25.78 0.01 -3.66
C ASP A 112 24.36 -0.12 -4.22
N VAL A 113 24.18 -0.81 -5.34
CA VAL A 113 22.87 -1.10 -5.92
C VAL A 113 22.55 -2.58 -5.81
N THR A 114 23.35 -3.43 -6.45
CA THR A 114 22.98 -4.86 -6.59
C THR A 114 23.04 -5.59 -5.24
N GLU A 115 24.13 -5.46 -4.49
CA GLU A 115 24.27 -6.10 -3.18
C GLU A 115 23.38 -5.44 -2.12
N ALA A 116 23.34 -4.11 -2.08
CA ALA A 116 22.47 -3.36 -1.16
C ALA A 116 20.98 -3.71 -1.35
N SER A 117 20.54 -3.94 -2.59
CA SER A 117 19.15 -4.29 -2.90
C SER A 117 18.66 -5.60 -2.29
N ARG A 118 19.57 -6.47 -1.83
CA ARG A 118 19.20 -7.70 -1.09
C ARG A 118 18.68 -7.40 0.31
N LYS A 119 19.03 -6.24 0.87
CA LYS A 119 18.62 -5.84 2.22
C LYS A 119 17.44 -4.88 2.17
N SER A 120 17.52 -3.85 1.32
CA SER A 120 16.53 -2.77 1.19
C SER A 120 16.12 -2.57 -0.26
N PHE A 121 15.10 -1.75 -0.52
CA PHE A 121 14.84 -1.27 -1.87
C PHE A 121 15.88 -0.21 -2.24
N VAL A 122 16.41 -0.30 -3.46
CA VAL A 122 17.37 0.70 -3.98
C VAL A 122 16.79 1.33 -5.24
N LEU A 123 16.68 2.66 -5.25
CA LEU A 123 16.18 3.41 -6.38
C LEU A 123 17.32 4.23 -6.97
N VAL A 124 17.60 4.04 -8.26
CA VAL A 124 18.66 4.75 -8.97
C VAL A 124 18.02 5.71 -9.96
N LEU A 125 18.28 7.00 -9.78
CA LEU A 125 17.95 8.04 -10.74
C LEU A 125 19.10 8.21 -11.73
N LEU A 126 18.84 7.92 -13.00
CA LEU A 126 19.75 8.18 -14.11
C LEU A 126 19.46 9.57 -14.70
N THR A 127 20.46 10.45 -14.67
CA THR A 127 20.37 11.82 -15.20
C THR A 127 21.14 11.96 -16.51
N SER A 128 20.75 12.93 -17.36
CA SER A 128 21.50 13.28 -18.57
C SER A 128 22.94 13.73 -18.24
N SER A 129 23.85 13.47 -19.19
CA SER A 129 25.24 13.92 -19.15
C SER A 129 25.43 15.31 -19.78
N HIS A 130 24.52 15.72 -20.68
CA HIS A 130 24.66 16.93 -21.50
C HIS A 130 23.90 18.15 -20.94
N GLY A 131 23.07 17.97 -19.92
CA GLY A 131 22.38 19.07 -19.26
C GLY A 131 21.37 18.61 -18.20
N ILE A 132 20.75 19.58 -17.52
CA ILE A 132 19.64 19.32 -16.60
C ILE A 132 18.36 19.74 -17.31
N ASP A 133 17.62 18.75 -17.80
CA ASP A 133 16.26 18.94 -18.31
C ASP A 133 15.29 19.29 -17.16
N PRO A 134 14.16 19.98 -17.43
CA PRO A 134 13.20 20.34 -16.39
C PRO A 134 12.65 19.12 -15.64
N GLU A 135 12.42 18.01 -16.33
CA GLU A 135 12.02 16.73 -15.70
C GLU A 135 13.09 16.19 -14.76
N THR A 136 14.37 16.30 -15.13
CA THR A 136 15.49 15.88 -14.30
C THR A 136 15.62 16.77 -13.07
N ALA A 137 15.51 18.10 -13.24
CA ALA A 137 15.56 19.05 -12.12
C ALA A 137 14.48 18.75 -11.07
N LEU A 138 13.24 18.52 -11.54
CA LEU A 138 12.11 18.18 -10.68
C LEU A 138 12.33 16.87 -9.92
N LEU A 139 12.83 15.83 -10.60
CA LEU A 139 13.13 14.55 -9.93
C LEU A 139 14.28 14.64 -8.94
N VAL A 140 15.31 15.45 -9.21
CA VAL A 140 16.44 15.63 -8.28
C VAL A 140 15.99 16.32 -6.99
N GLU A 141 15.11 17.33 -7.09
CA GLU A 141 14.49 17.97 -5.93
C GLU A 141 13.62 16.96 -5.16
N ALA A 142 12.75 16.23 -5.87
CA ALA A 142 11.91 15.19 -5.30
C ALA A 142 12.73 14.11 -4.58
N TRP A 143 13.82 13.63 -5.19
CA TRP A 143 14.70 12.62 -4.61
C TRP A 143 15.25 13.06 -3.26
N SER A 144 15.62 14.33 -3.14
CA SER A 144 16.19 14.88 -1.91
C SER A 144 15.17 14.92 -0.77
N VAL A 145 13.91 15.28 -1.07
CA VAL A 145 12.81 15.29 -0.10
C VAL A 145 12.42 13.86 0.29
N LEU A 146 12.22 12.99 -0.70
CA LEU A 146 11.79 11.60 -0.49
C LEU A 146 12.84 10.79 0.26
N ALA A 147 14.13 11.00 0.01
CA ALA A 147 15.20 10.29 0.71
C ALA A 147 15.21 10.60 2.22
N ARG A 148 14.85 11.82 2.63
CA ARG A 148 14.72 12.18 4.05
C ARG A 148 13.48 11.58 4.69
N ARG A 149 12.37 11.49 3.94
CA ARG A 149 11.11 10.96 4.45
C ARG A 149 11.11 9.43 4.53
N PHE A 150 11.73 8.75 3.56
CA PHE A 150 11.78 7.30 3.45
C PHE A 150 13.22 6.77 3.65
N GLY A 151 13.72 6.88 4.87
CA GLY A 151 15.10 6.51 5.20
C GLY A 151 15.45 5.02 5.06
N ASP A 152 14.45 4.15 4.99
CA ASP A 152 14.55 2.70 4.80
C ASP A 152 14.79 2.30 3.34
N ILE A 153 14.48 3.21 2.42
CA ILE A 153 14.72 3.08 0.99
C ILE A 153 16.03 3.80 0.64
N LYS A 154 16.91 3.14 -0.13
CA LYS A 154 18.17 3.74 -0.57
C LYS A 154 17.96 4.51 -1.87
N PHE A 155 18.10 5.83 -1.81
CA PHE A 155 18.03 6.70 -2.98
C PHE A 155 19.43 6.96 -3.54
N CYS A 156 19.62 6.64 -4.81
CA CYS A 156 20.87 6.81 -5.52
C CYS A 156 20.68 7.69 -6.76
N GLN A 157 21.73 8.38 -7.17
CA GLN A 157 21.77 9.19 -8.38
C GLN A 157 23.07 8.92 -9.15
N MET A 158 22.97 8.83 -10.48
CA MET A 158 24.13 8.58 -11.34
C MET A 158 23.90 9.16 -12.74
N GLN A 159 24.97 9.55 -13.44
CA GLN A 159 24.85 9.89 -14.87
C GLN A 159 24.53 8.65 -15.70
N ALA A 160 23.58 8.79 -16.63
CA ALA A 160 23.10 7.68 -17.45
C ALA A 160 24.24 7.02 -18.25
N ASP A 161 25.12 7.81 -18.87
CA ASP A 161 26.24 7.30 -19.68
C ASP A 161 27.29 6.54 -18.85
N MET A 162 27.46 6.90 -17.57
CA MET A 162 28.35 6.16 -16.67
C MET A 162 27.76 4.80 -16.26
N CYS A 163 26.44 4.70 -16.20
CA CYS A 163 25.75 3.46 -15.82
C CYS A 163 25.62 2.53 -17.03
N ILE A 164 25.18 3.05 -18.17
CA ILE A 164 24.97 2.33 -19.42
C ILE A 164 25.60 3.16 -20.55
N GLU A 165 26.64 2.60 -21.16
CA GLU A 165 27.37 3.29 -22.24
C GLU A 165 26.45 3.58 -23.43
N GLY A 166 26.38 4.84 -23.84
CA GLY A 166 25.54 5.27 -24.97
C GLY A 166 24.03 5.26 -24.67
N TYR A 167 23.64 5.38 -23.39
CA TYR A 167 22.23 5.50 -23.03
C TYR A 167 21.58 6.73 -23.70
N PRO A 168 20.42 6.58 -24.37
CA PRO A 168 19.80 7.71 -25.08
C PRO A 168 19.36 8.84 -24.14
N GLU A 169 19.74 10.08 -24.44
CA GLU A 169 19.44 11.27 -23.63
C GLU A 169 17.93 11.55 -23.46
N ARG A 170 17.19 11.69 -24.56
CA ARG A 170 16.18 10.67 -24.85
C ARG A 170 15.23 10.25 -23.73
N ASN A 171 15.76 9.26 -23.02
CA ASN A 171 15.09 8.40 -22.09
C ASN A 171 15.35 8.86 -20.63
N THR A 172 16.22 9.85 -20.45
CA THR A 172 16.48 10.48 -19.16
C THR A 172 15.44 11.58 -18.87
N PRO A 173 15.05 11.79 -17.61
CA PRO A 173 15.47 11.03 -16.43
C PRO A 173 14.89 9.60 -16.42
N THR A 174 15.64 8.62 -15.91
CA THR A 174 15.14 7.24 -15.76
C THR A 174 15.25 6.80 -14.31
N ILE A 175 14.21 6.18 -13.77
CA ILE A 175 14.22 5.57 -12.44
C ILE A 175 14.36 4.06 -12.59
N LEU A 176 15.37 3.47 -11.96
CA LEU A 176 15.54 2.03 -11.85
C LEU A 176 15.28 1.60 -10.40
N VAL A 177 14.33 0.70 -10.20
CA VAL A 177 14.00 0.16 -8.88
C VAL A 177 14.56 -1.25 -8.75
N TYR A 178 15.45 -1.44 -7.78
CA TYR A 178 16.11 -2.70 -7.49
C TYR A 178 15.62 -3.30 -6.17
N LYS A 179 15.45 -4.62 -6.18
CA LYS A 179 15.21 -5.44 -4.98
C LYS A 179 15.70 -6.86 -5.22
N ASP A 180 16.36 -7.44 -4.23
CA ASP A 180 16.90 -8.81 -4.24
C ASP A 180 17.89 -9.07 -5.38
N GLY A 181 18.68 -8.06 -5.76
CA GLY A 181 19.66 -8.13 -6.84
C GLY A 181 19.08 -7.99 -8.25
N ASN A 182 17.77 -7.79 -8.39
CA ASN A 182 17.09 -7.70 -9.68
C ASN A 182 16.38 -6.35 -9.85
N ILE A 183 16.21 -5.93 -11.11
CA ILE A 183 15.37 -4.77 -11.45
C ILE A 183 13.91 -5.21 -11.34
N LYS A 184 13.13 -4.54 -10.48
CA LYS A 184 11.69 -4.75 -10.31
C LYS A 184 10.87 -3.91 -11.28
N LYS A 185 11.27 -2.65 -11.45
CA LYS A 185 10.59 -1.68 -12.30
C LYS A 185 11.60 -0.71 -12.89
N GLN A 186 11.32 -0.28 -14.11
CA GLN A 186 12.02 0.78 -14.80
C GLN A 186 10.98 1.79 -15.28
N VAL A 187 11.18 3.06 -14.92
CA VAL A 187 10.35 4.17 -15.39
C VAL A 187 11.24 5.06 -16.24
N VAL A 188 10.93 5.11 -17.53
CA VAL A 188 11.68 5.90 -18.52
C VAL A 188 10.97 7.24 -18.72
N THR A 189 11.69 8.35 -18.52
CA THR A 189 11.13 9.72 -18.46
C THR A 189 10.05 9.87 -17.39
N LEU A 190 9.51 11.07 -17.24
CA LEU A 190 8.34 11.28 -16.37
C LEU A 190 7.01 10.98 -17.06
N ARG A 191 6.99 10.40 -18.27
CA ARG A 191 5.75 10.19 -19.04
C ARG A 191 4.70 9.36 -18.30
N GLU A 192 5.13 8.33 -17.57
CA GLU A 192 4.24 7.50 -16.74
C GLU A 192 3.77 8.23 -15.46
N LEU A 193 4.48 9.30 -15.07
CA LEU A 193 4.28 10.09 -13.86
C LEU A 193 3.78 11.51 -14.16
N ARG A 194 2.99 11.72 -15.23
CA ARG A 194 2.41 13.03 -15.64
C ARG A 194 3.44 14.08 -16.14
N GLY A 195 4.64 13.66 -16.50
CA GLY A 195 5.67 14.50 -17.12
C GLY A 195 6.16 15.61 -16.19
N VAL A 196 6.31 16.83 -16.71
CA VAL A 196 6.69 18.00 -15.90
C VAL A 196 5.72 18.36 -14.77
N HIS A 197 4.52 17.75 -14.74
CA HIS A 197 3.52 17.93 -13.71
C HIS A 197 3.53 16.83 -12.64
N THR A 198 4.58 15.99 -12.59
CA THR A 198 4.74 14.98 -11.54
C THR A 198 4.61 15.61 -10.16
N ASN A 199 3.60 15.17 -9.40
CA ASN A 199 3.44 15.62 -8.03
C ASN A 199 4.36 14.80 -7.12
N HIS A 200 5.29 15.48 -6.45
CA HIS A 200 6.23 14.86 -5.51
C HIS A 200 6.15 15.41 -4.09
N GLN A 201 5.51 16.58 -3.88
CA GLN A 201 5.38 17.23 -2.56
C GLN A 201 3.95 17.21 -2.01
N GLY A 202 3.07 16.35 -2.55
CA GLY A 202 1.66 16.39 -2.15
C GLY A 202 1.06 17.79 -2.32
N CYS A 203 1.55 18.55 -3.30
CA CYS A 203 1.10 19.91 -3.55
C CYS A 203 -0.33 19.84 -4.07
N HIS A 204 -1.24 20.38 -3.27
CA HIS A 204 -2.65 20.53 -3.54
C HIS A 204 -2.83 21.44 -4.78
N VAL A 205 -3.01 20.83 -5.94
CA VAL A 205 -3.65 21.46 -7.09
C VAL A 205 -4.97 20.73 -7.30
N THR A 206 -5.96 21.00 -6.45
CA THR A 206 -7.32 20.53 -6.69
C THR A 206 -7.98 21.44 -7.72
N ALA A 207 -8.50 20.83 -8.80
CA ALA A 207 -9.71 21.38 -9.37
C ALA A 207 -10.85 21.18 -8.34
N PRO A 208 -11.85 22.08 -8.27
CA PRO A 208 -12.87 22.09 -7.20
C PRO A 208 -13.76 20.83 -7.09
N ASN A 209 -13.55 19.81 -7.93
CA ASN A 209 -14.38 18.60 -7.99
C ASN A 209 -13.57 17.29 -7.81
N ASP A 210 -12.27 17.34 -7.52
CA ASP A 210 -11.46 16.12 -7.37
C ASP A 210 -11.54 15.61 -5.92
N THR A 211 -12.07 14.40 -5.75
CA THR A 211 -12.17 13.68 -4.47
C THR A 211 -10.80 13.35 -3.88
N ASP A 212 -10.63 13.54 -2.56
CA ASP A 212 -9.38 13.42 -1.81
C ASP A 212 -8.65 12.06 -1.95
N GLU A 213 -9.34 11.00 -2.35
CA GLU A 213 -8.77 9.65 -2.53
C GLU A 213 -7.73 9.55 -3.68
N MET A 214 -7.63 10.54 -4.57
CA MET A 214 -6.76 10.47 -5.76
C MET A 214 -5.48 11.33 -5.70
N ASN A 215 -5.21 11.97 -4.56
CA ASN A 215 -4.09 12.92 -4.40
C ASN A 215 -2.82 12.31 -3.77
N THR A 216 -2.57 11.01 -3.93
CA THR A 216 -1.26 10.43 -3.60
C THR A 216 -0.21 10.93 -4.61
N PRO A 217 0.93 11.48 -4.17
CA PRO A 217 2.04 11.86 -5.04
C PRO A 217 2.39 10.74 -6.02
N ASP A 218 2.66 11.09 -7.28
CA ASP A 218 2.81 10.11 -8.36
C ASP A 218 3.99 9.15 -8.08
N ILE A 219 5.03 9.65 -7.39
CA ILE A 219 6.20 8.86 -6.99
C ILE A 219 5.87 7.90 -5.84
N GLU A 220 4.96 8.26 -4.94
CA GLU A 220 4.51 7.35 -3.87
C GLU A 220 3.66 6.21 -4.43
N LYS A 221 2.84 6.47 -5.46
CA LYS A 221 2.13 5.42 -6.20
C LYS A 221 3.10 4.39 -6.78
N LEU A 222 4.24 4.84 -7.32
CA LEU A 222 5.30 3.94 -7.79
C LEU A 222 5.86 3.08 -6.64
N PHE A 223 6.01 3.62 -5.43
CA PHE A 223 6.50 2.85 -4.28
C PHE A 223 5.48 1.79 -3.83
N LEU A 224 4.18 2.12 -3.86
CA LEU A 224 3.10 1.19 -3.59
C LEU A 224 3.04 0.08 -4.64
N GLU A 225 3.14 0.43 -5.93
CA GLU A 225 3.11 -0.54 -7.04
C GLU A 225 4.24 -1.57 -6.94
N VAL A 226 5.45 -1.13 -6.59
CA VAL A 226 6.61 -2.01 -6.45
C VAL A 226 6.63 -2.76 -5.12
N GLY A 227 5.75 -2.41 -4.17
CA GLY A 227 5.73 -2.97 -2.82
C GLY A 227 6.90 -2.50 -1.95
N ALA A 228 7.47 -1.33 -2.27
CA ALA A 228 8.48 -0.69 -1.43
C ALA A 228 7.86 -0.07 -0.17
N LEU A 229 6.60 0.35 -0.25
CA LEU A 229 5.80 0.83 0.88
C LEU A 229 4.51 0.01 0.99
N GLY A 230 4.01 -0.13 2.22
CA GLY A 230 2.68 -0.69 2.47
C GLY A 230 1.58 0.35 2.21
N PRO A 231 0.34 -0.09 1.94
CA PRO A 231 -0.79 0.81 1.70
C PRO A 231 -1.12 1.71 2.90
N ASN A 232 -0.79 1.28 4.11
CA ASN A 232 -1.07 2.01 5.36
C ASN A 232 0.19 2.60 5.99
N ASP A 233 1.22 2.89 5.19
CA ASP A 233 2.45 3.49 5.71
C ASP A 233 2.15 4.91 6.22
N PRO A 234 2.45 5.22 7.51
CA PRO A 234 2.11 6.51 8.12
C PRO A 234 2.82 7.70 7.47
N ARG A 235 3.81 7.46 6.60
CA ARG A 235 4.58 8.50 5.90
C ARG A 235 3.91 8.96 4.60
N LEU A 236 2.91 8.23 4.09
CA LEU A 236 2.15 8.60 2.88
C LEU A 236 1.22 9.79 3.13
N HIS A 237 0.72 9.93 4.36
CA HIS A 237 -0.20 11.01 4.76
C HIS A 237 0.50 12.22 5.40
N GLN A 238 1.83 12.17 5.57
CA GLN A 238 2.58 13.28 6.15
C GLN A 238 2.79 14.40 5.10
N HIS A 239 1.80 15.28 5.03
CA HIS A 239 1.90 16.56 4.34
C HIS A 239 2.48 17.61 5.30
N GLY A 240 3.65 18.14 4.94
CA GLY A 240 4.20 19.35 5.58
C GLY A 240 5.18 19.09 6.73
N ASP A 241 6.23 19.92 6.71
CA ASP A 241 7.50 19.92 7.43
C ASP A 241 7.42 20.05 8.98
N GLN A 242 6.31 19.65 9.63
CA GLN A 242 6.10 19.90 11.06
C GLN A 242 5.84 18.64 11.92
N ARG A 243 5.54 17.47 11.34
CA ARG A 243 5.12 16.27 12.11
C ARG A 243 6.14 15.14 12.20
N SER A 244 7.19 15.14 11.39
CA SER A 244 8.23 14.10 11.39
C SER A 244 9.05 14.07 12.69
N ASP A 245 9.32 15.24 13.27
CA ASP A 245 9.98 15.35 14.58
C ASP A 245 9.06 14.96 15.74
N GLU A 246 7.75 15.09 15.54
CA GLU A 246 6.75 14.72 16.54
C GLU A 246 6.66 13.21 16.69
N LEU A 247 6.67 12.43 15.61
CA LEU A 247 6.61 10.96 15.70
C LEU A 247 7.82 10.34 16.41
N LEU A 248 9.04 10.85 16.20
CA LEU A 248 10.23 10.41 16.94
C LEU A 248 10.11 10.73 18.45
N ARG A 249 9.48 11.86 18.79
CA ARG A 249 9.16 12.22 20.18
C ARG A 249 8.02 11.37 20.75
N THR A 250 7.00 11.06 19.96
CA THR A 250 5.85 10.25 20.39
C THR A 250 6.28 8.82 20.69
N CYS A 251 7.16 8.21 19.88
CA CYS A 251 7.77 6.91 20.18
C CYS A 251 8.49 6.92 21.54
N SER A 252 9.23 8.00 21.83
CA SER A 252 9.96 8.17 23.09
C SER A 252 9.02 8.38 24.29
N ASN A 253 7.90 9.07 24.09
CA ASN A 253 6.89 9.32 25.12
C ASN A 253 6.00 8.10 25.40
N VAL A 254 5.68 7.29 24.38
CA VAL A 254 4.93 6.04 24.53
C VAL A 254 5.75 5.01 25.33
N GLU A 255 7.05 4.88 25.06
CA GLU A 255 7.94 4.04 25.87
C GLU A 255 7.98 4.46 27.35
N GLN A 256 8.04 5.77 27.65
CA GLN A 256 8.01 6.27 29.04
C GLN A 256 6.64 6.06 29.72
N SER A 257 5.54 6.19 28.97
CA SER A 257 4.18 5.96 29.51
C SER A 257 3.94 4.48 29.87
N SER A 258 4.48 3.55 29.09
CA SER A 258 4.39 2.11 29.37
C SER A 258 5.20 1.69 30.60
N GLN A 259 6.32 2.38 30.88
CA GLN A 259 7.09 2.19 32.13
C GLN A 259 6.41 2.82 33.36
N GLY A 260 5.61 3.88 33.18
CA GLY A 260 4.85 4.52 34.26
C GLY A 260 3.64 3.71 34.76
N LEU A 261 3.09 2.83 33.93
CA LEU A 261 1.99 1.94 34.31
C LEU A 261 2.47 0.68 35.05
N ASN A 262 3.62 0.11 34.65
CA ASN A 262 4.22 -1.03 35.37
C ASN A 262 4.69 -0.65 36.79
N SER A 263 5.16 0.58 37.01
CA SER A 263 5.61 1.02 38.35
C SER A 263 4.47 1.28 39.35
N LYS A 264 3.21 1.41 38.88
CA LYS A 264 2.03 1.53 39.75
C LYS A 264 1.41 0.18 40.14
N ILE A 265 1.66 -0.88 39.37
CA ILE A 265 1.18 -2.23 39.69
C ILE A 265 2.07 -2.87 40.77
N ASP A 266 3.37 -2.59 40.77
CA ASP A 266 4.33 -3.13 41.76
C ASP A 266 4.30 -2.43 43.14
N GLN A 267 3.53 -1.35 43.32
CA GLN A 267 3.38 -0.67 44.63
C GLN A 267 2.06 -0.98 45.36
N ALA A 268 1.17 -1.80 44.78
CA ALA A 268 -0.12 -2.11 45.39
C ALA A 268 -0.14 -3.43 46.21
N SER A 269 1.01 -4.08 46.43
CA SER A 269 1.09 -5.40 47.06
C SER A 269 1.86 -5.48 48.39
N ASP A 270 2.21 -4.36 49.03
CA ASP A 270 3.05 -4.38 50.25
C ASP A 270 2.51 -3.62 51.46
N ASP A 271 1.18 -3.38 51.53
CA ASP A 271 0.52 -2.89 52.75
C ASP A 271 -0.47 -3.93 53.28
N SER A 272 0.05 -4.98 53.90
CA SER A 272 -0.70 -5.87 54.78
C SER A 272 0.24 -6.49 55.81
N ASP A 273 0.58 -5.72 56.84
CA ASP A 273 0.99 -6.31 58.12
C ASP A 273 0.26 -5.59 59.26
N TRP A 274 -0.67 -6.35 59.85
CA TRP A 274 -1.39 -6.05 61.08
C TRP A 274 -0.59 -6.63 62.25
N ASP A 275 0.00 -5.78 63.10
CA ASP A 275 -0.06 -5.84 64.58
C ASP A 275 0.63 -4.62 65.22
#